data_AF-A0A7V7DTD9-F1
#
_entry.id   AF-A0A7V7DTD9-F1
#
_cell.length_a   1.000
_cell.length_b   1.000
_cell.length_c   1.000
_cell.angle_alpha   90.00
_cell.angle_beta   90.00
_cell.angle_gamma   90.00
#
_symmetry.space_group_name_H-M   'P 1'
#
loop_
_entity.id
_entity.type
_entity.pdbx_description
1 polymer ?
#
loop_
_entity_poly.entity_id
_entity_poly.type
_entity_poly.pdbx_seq_one_letter_code
_entity_poly.pdbx_strand_id
1 'polypeptide(L)'
;MWAILGFTLAAGPQGNAYAASLNRAEKPVQLAGLFDKLLDPNSKENKILQGATSILSSTGEIDYKSERTIGESLALEGFGRYGMPVNNSSLQRYVNLVGMAVARNSIRPEIPYSFVVVDSPLQNAFACPGGIIFLSSGLLNTIETEAQLAGILAH
;
A
#
# COMPACT_ATOMS: atom_id res chain seq x y z
N MET A 1 56.21 53.52 -1.18
CA MET A 1 56.66 52.21 -0.66
C MET A 1 55.40 51.39 -0.38
N TRP A 2 54.99 50.50 -1.29
CA TRP A 2 55.33 49.05 -1.35
C TRP A 2 54.85 48.30 -0.09
N ALA A 3 54.19 47.14 -0.07
CA ALA A 3 53.56 46.25 -1.06
C ALA A 3 52.96 45.02 -0.32
N ILE A 4 51.76 44.57 -0.75
CA ILE A 4 51.29 43.18 -0.98
C ILE A 4 51.13 42.16 0.17
N LEU A 5 49.88 41.68 0.34
CA LEU A 5 49.36 40.28 0.28
C LEU A 5 47.88 40.35 0.75
N GLY A 6 46.83 40.19 -0.06
CA GLY A 6 46.55 39.08 -0.96
C GLY A 6 45.54 38.13 -0.30
N PHE A 7 44.25 38.51 -0.21
CA PHE A 7 43.17 37.53 0.10
C PHE A 7 41.85 37.96 -0.54
N THR A 8 41.51 37.31 -1.65
CA THR A 8 40.19 37.31 -2.29
C THR A 8 39.61 35.91 -2.13
N LEU A 9 38.49 35.77 -1.43
CA LEU A 9 37.55 34.63 -1.55
C LEU A 9 36.21 35.06 -0.93
N ALA A 10 35.26 35.54 -1.74
CA ALA A 10 34.21 34.78 -2.42
C ALA A 10 33.12 34.26 -1.47
N ALA A 11 31.88 34.63 -1.81
CA ALA A 11 30.62 34.32 -1.15
C ALA A 11 30.54 32.86 -0.67
N GLY A 12 30.16 32.68 0.59
CA GLY A 12 29.94 31.36 1.15
C GLY A 12 28.67 30.70 0.57
N PRO A 13 28.77 29.46 0.06
CA PRO A 13 27.63 28.58 -0.04
C PRO A 13 27.53 27.78 1.27
N GLN A 14 26.39 27.89 1.94
CA GLN A 14 25.96 26.96 2.99
C GLN A 14 25.82 25.57 2.35
N GLY A 15 26.87 24.75 2.46
CA GLY A 15 26.94 23.41 1.90
C GLY A 15 26.35 22.37 2.84
N ASN A 16 25.19 21.85 2.48
CA ASN A 16 24.49 20.74 3.11
C ASN A 16 25.42 19.55 3.45
N ALA A 17 25.47 19.18 4.73
CA ALA A 17 26.08 17.96 5.26
C ALA A 17 25.31 16.66 4.90
N TYR A 18 24.57 16.66 3.80
CA TYR A 18 23.75 15.52 3.33
C TYR A 18 24.31 14.82 2.08
N ALA A 19 25.43 15.29 1.52
CA ALA A 19 25.93 14.81 0.23
C ALA A 19 27.03 13.73 0.30
N ALA A 20 27.34 13.17 1.48
CA ALA A 20 28.47 12.24 1.64
C ALA A 20 28.09 10.76 1.85
N SER A 21 26.81 10.37 1.71
CA SER A 21 26.37 8.97 1.88
C SER A 21 25.78 8.31 0.62
N LEU A 22 25.73 9.01 -0.52
CA LEU A 22 25.12 8.49 -1.75
C LEU A 22 26.17 8.08 -2.80
N ASN A 23 27.07 7.18 -2.43
CA ASN A 23 27.94 6.46 -3.37
C ASN A 23 28.08 4.99 -2.97
N ARG A 24 26.94 4.31 -2.80
CA ARG A 24 26.86 2.86 -2.92
C ARG A 24 26.06 2.56 -4.19
N ALA A 25 26.76 2.16 -5.23
CA ALA A 25 26.17 1.68 -6.46
C ALA A 25 25.38 0.40 -6.19
N GLU A 26 24.09 0.53 -5.89
CA GLU A 26 23.17 -0.61 -5.92
C GLU A 26 22.82 -0.90 -7.38
N LYS A 27 23.30 -2.04 -7.88
CA LYS A 27 22.87 -2.57 -9.18
C LYS A 27 21.35 -2.74 -9.11
N PRO A 28 20.58 -2.27 -10.10
CA PRO A 28 19.14 -2.49 -10.10
C PRO A 28 18.91 -4.00 -10.07
N VAL A 29 18.18 -4.46 -9.05
CA VAL A 29 17.75 -5.85 -8.96
C VAL A 29 16.93 -6.14 -10.21
N GLN A 30 17.38 -7.12 -11.01
CA GLN A 30 16.75 -7.52 -12.28
C GLN A 30 15.43 -8.27 -12.05
N LEU A 31 14.56 -7.75 -11.18
CA LEU A 31 13.23 -8.31 -10.91
C LEU A 31 12.33 -8.12 -12.14
N ALA A 32 12.45 -7.00 -12.87
CA ALA A 32 11.60 -6.71 -14.03
C ALA A 32 11.67 -7.80 -15.12
N GLY A 33 12.87 -8.30 -15.43
CA GLY A 33 13.05 -9.36 -16.44
C GLY A 33 12.59 -10.76 -16.01
N LEU A 34 12.43 -10.99 -14.70
CA LEU A 34 11.81 -12.21 -14.16
C LEU A 34 10.28 -12.12 -14.23
N PHE A 35 9.71 -10.95 -13.95
CA PHE A 35 8.27 -10.69 -14.05
C PHE A 35 7.76 -10.70 -15.50
N ASP A 36 8.53 -10.16 -16.46
CA ASP A 36 8.15 -10.18 -17.88
C ASP A 36 8.06 -11.59 -18.47
N LYS A 37 8.89 -12.53 -17.99
CA LYS A 37 8.81 -13.95 -18.37
C LYS A 37 7.66 -14.70 -17.69
N LEU A 38 7.20 -14.20 -16.54
CA LEU A 38 6.09 -14.77 -15.76
C LEU A 38 4.71 -14.33 -16.26
N LEU A 39 4.62 -13.29 -17.09
CA LEU A 39 3.38 -12.73 -17.61
C LEU A 39 3.02 -13.24 -19.02
N ASP A 40 3.79 -14.18 -19.59
CA ASP A 40 3.56 -14.70 -20.94
C ASP A 40 2.45 -15.80 -20.91
N PRO A 41 1.23 -15.54 -21.42
CA PRO A 41 0.03 -16.33 -21.12
C PRO A 41 -0.02 -17.73 -21.75
N ASN A 42 0.91 -18.07 -22.67
CA ASN A 42 0.89 -19.33 -23.44
C ASN A 42 2.02 -20.32 -23.13
N SER A 43 2.83 -20.08 -22.09
CA SER A 43 3.90 -21.01 -21.71
C SER A 43 3.37 -22.16 -20.83
N LYS A 44 3.94 -23.38 -21.01
CA LYS A 44 3.65 -24.56 -20.15
C LYS A 44 3.91 -24.30 -18.66
N GLU A 45 4.67 -23.25 -18.36
CA GLU A 45 5.07 -22.84 -17.03
C GLU A 45 3.90 -22.22 -16.25
N ASN A 46 2.93 -21.54 -16.89
CA ASN A 46 1.76 -21.00 -16.19
C ASN A 46 0.87 -22.06 -15.52
N LYS A 47 0.75 -23.25 -16.12
CA LYS A 47 0.00 -24.36 -15.51
C LYS A 47 0.74 -24.97 -14.33
N ILE A 48 2.06 -25.02 -14.41
CA ILE A 48 2.92 -25.50 -13.32
C ILE A 48 2.97 -24.46 -12.20
N LEU A 49 2.99 -23.16 -12.53
CA LEU A 49 2.91 -22.05 -11.59
C LEU A 49 1.56 -21.99 -10.89
N GLN A 50 0.44 -22.20 -11.58
CA GLN A 50 -0.89 -22.30 -10.94
C GLN A 50 -1.00 -23.53 -10.03
N GLY A 51 -0.41 -24.66 -10.43
CA GLY A 51 -0.28 -25.84 -9.57
C GLY A 51 0.60 -25.58 -8.35
N ALA A 52 1.74 -24.91 -8.54
CA ALA A 52 2.67 -24.57 -7.48
C ALA A 52 2.12 -23.49 -6.54
N THR A 53 1.39 -22.49 -7.04
CA THR A 53 0.69 -21.50 -6.17
C THR A 53 -0.41 -22.18 -5.40
N SER A 54 -1.20 -23.07 -6.01
CA SER A 54 -2.21 -23.85 -5.29
C SER A 54 -1.60 -24.72 -4.18
N ILE A 55 -0.41 -25.29 -4.42
CA ILE A 55 0.33 -26.09 -3.43
C ILE A 55 1.03 -25.21 -2.37
N LEU A 56 1.57 -24.06 -2.74
CA LEU A 56 2.16 -23.10 -1.80
C LEU A 56 1.09 -22.54 -0.86
N SER A 57 -0.09 -22.21 -1.41
CA SER A 57 -1.27 -21.84 -0.64
C SER A 57 -1.80 -22.98 0.24
N SER A 58 -1.50 -24.25 -0.08
CA SER A 58 -1.96 -25.41 0.69
C SER A 58 -0.92 -25.99 1.66
N THR A 59 0.34 -25.55 1.63
CA THR A 59 1.45 -26.20 2.38
C THR A 59 2.16 -25.26 3.36
N GLY A 60 1.89 -23.96 3.34
CA GLY A 60 2.35 -23.03 4.36
C GLY A 60 1.40 -21.85 4.49
N GLU A 61 1.08 -21.46 5.72
CA GLU A 61 0.46 -20.16 5.98
C GLU A 61 1.31 -19.10 5.31
N ILE A 62 0.73 -18.33 4.37
CA ILE A 62 1.44 -17.20 3.75
C ILE A 62 1.82 -16.28 4.90
N ASP A 63 3.12 -16.03 5.08
CA ASP A 63 3.60 -15.11 6.11
C ASP A 63 2.92 -13.76 5.94
N TYR A 64 2.57 -13.13 7.06
CA TYR A 64 1.83 -11.86 7.08
C TYR A 64 2.53 -10.79 6.23
N LYS A 65 3.87 -10.76 6.20
CA LYS A 65 4.61 -9.79 5.40
C LYS A 65 4.36 -9.97 3.91
N SER A 66 4.37 -11.22 3.42
CA SER A 66 4.07 -11.54 2.03
C SER A 66 2.61 -11.22 1.70
N GLU A 67 1.67 -11.57 2.59
CA GLU A 67 0.26 -11.22 2.46
C GLU A 67 0.07 -9.70 2.32
N ARG A 68 0.76 -8.92 3.17
CA ARG A 68 0.71 -7.46 3.18
C ARG A 68 1.27 -6.84 1.90
N THR A 69 2.37 -7.35 1.36
CA THR A 69 2.94 -6.86 0.08
C THR A 69 2.01 -7.09 -1.10
N ILE A 70 1.35 -8.25 -1.15
CA ILE A 70 0.33 -8.54 -2.16
C ILE A 70 -0.85 -7.57 -1.99
N GLY A 71 -1.28 -7.37 -0.74
CA GLY A 71 -2.30 -6.39 -0.37
C GLY A 71 -2.02 -4.98 -0.86
N GLU A 72 -0.80 -4.47 -0.67
CA GLU A 72 -0.39 -3.14 -1.13
C GLU A 72 -0.47 -2.99 -2.64
N SER A 73 -0.04 -4.02 -3.37
CA SER A 73 -0.08 -4.02 -4.83
C SER A 73 -1.53 -3.98 -5.33
N LEU A 74 -2.41 -4.75 -4.71
CA LEU A 74 -3.85 -4.74 -5.01
C LEU A 74 -4.53 -3.44 -4.58
N ALA A 75 -4.12 -2.83 -3.46
CA ALA A 75 -4.62 -1.54 -3.01
C ALA A 75 -4.26 -0.42 -4.00
N LEU A 76 -3.03 -0.41 -4.53
CA LEU A 76 -2.60 0.53 -5.56
C LEU A 76 -3.42 0.39 -6.84
N GLU A 77 -3.66 -0.84 -7.30
CA GLU A 77 -4.53 -1.11 -8.43
C GLU A 77 -6.00 -0.69 -8.15
N GLY A 78 -6.44 -0.93 -6.91
CA GLY A 78 -7.76 -0.55 -6.42
C GLY A 78 -8.04 0.94 -6.56
N PHE A 79 -7.06 1.81 -6.23
CA PHE A 79 -7.21 3.25 -6.45
C PHE A 79 -7.38 3.62 -7.92
N GLY A 80 -6.70 2.91 -8.83
CA GLY A 80 -6.87 3.12 -10.27
C GLY A 80 -8.25 2.72 -10.80
N ARG A 81 -8.87 1.69 -10.19
CA ARG A 81 -10.16 1.15 -10.62
C ARG A 81 -11.37 1.79 -9.93
N TYR A 82 -11.25 2.08 -8.65
CA TYR A 82 -12.35 2.47 -7.77
C TYR A 82 -12.25 3.91 -7.26
N GLY A 83 -11.22 4.67 -7.64
CA GLY A 83 -11.09 6.08 -7.30
C GLY A 83 -10.12 6.36 -6.16
N MET A 84 -9.77 7.64 -6.03
CA MET A 84 -8.82 8.11 -5.02
C MET A 84 -9.51 8.23 -3.65
N PRO A 85 -8.74 8.21 -2.54
CA PRO A 85 -9.29 8.47 -1.22
C PRO A 85 -10.05 9.79 -1.16
N VAL A 86 -11.21 9.78 -0.49
CA VAL A 86 -11.97 11.01 -0.22
C VAL A 86 -11.09 11.95 0.61
N ASN A 87 -10.97 13.21 0.18
CA ASN A 87 -10.22 14.25 0.89
C ASN A 87 -11.01 14.78 2.10
N ASN A 88 -11.26 13.91 3.08
CA ASN A 88 -11.95 14.24 4.32
C ASN A 88 -11.33 13.44 5.48
N SER A 89 -10.38 14.06 6.18
CA SER A 89 -9.65 13.41 7.28
C SER A 89 -10.55 13.00 8.44
N SER A 90 -11.61 13.77 8.72
CA SER A 90 -12.59 13.43 9.75
C SER A 90 -13.36 12.16 9.41
N LEU A 91 -13.79 12.02 8.15
CA LEU A 91 -14.47 10.82 7.65
C LEU A 91 -13.55 9.60 7.71
N GLN A 92 -12.31 9.74 7.21
CA GLN A 92 -11.33 8.64 7.26
C GLN A 92 -11.09 8.20 8.70
N ARG A 93 -10.92 9.15 9.63
CA ARG A 93 -10.72 8.86 11.05
C ARG A 93 -11.92 8.15 11.68
N TYR A 94 -13.13 8.58 11.36
CA TYR A 94 -14.35 7.97 11.89
C TYR A 94 -14.51 6.53 11.44
N VAL A 95 -14.37 6.26 10.13
CA VAL A 95 -14.47 4.89 9.59
C VAL A 95 -13.38 3.99 10.17
N ASN A 96 -12.15 4.50 10.33
CA ASN A 96 -11.09 3.73 11.00
C ASN A 96 -11.41 3.47 12.48
N LEU A 97 -12.04 4.40 13.19
CA LEU A 97 -12.43 4.17 14.59
C LEU A 97 -13.42 3.00 14.71
N VAL A 98 -14.48 3.03 13.90
CA VAL A 98 -15.50 1.96 13.89
C VAL A 98 -14.88 0.64 13.43
N GLY A 99 -14.14 0.67 12.33
CA GLY A 99 -13.49 -0.53 11.77
C GLY A 99 -12.49 -1.16 12.72
N MET A 100 -11.67 -0.37 13.42
CA MET A 100 -10.73 -0.89 14.41
C MET A 100 -11.44 -1.49 15.64
N ALA A 101 -12.59 -0.95 16.04
CA ALA A 101 -13.39 -1.54 17.12
C ALA A 101 -13.92 -2.94 16.73
N VAL A 102 -14.35 -3.10 15.47
CA VAL A 102 -14.78 -4.38 14.91
C VAL A 102 -13.58 -5.34 14.78
N ALA A 103 -12.49 -4.89 14.17
CA ALA A 103 -11.30 -5.70 13.90
C ALA A 103 -10.64 -6.29 15.16
N ARG A 104 -10.73 -5.60 16.29
CA ARG A 104 -10.26 -6.10 17.60
C ARG A 104 -10.96 -7.38 18.08
N ASN A 105 -12.15 -7.66 17.56
CA ASN A 105 -12.93 -8.86 17.87
C ASN A 105 -12.84 -9.91 16.76
N SER A 106 -11.92 -9.75 15.80
CA SER A 106 -11.69 -10.71 14.72
C SER A 106 -10.85 -11.91 15.17
N ILE A 107 -10.69 -12.89 14.28
CA ILE A 107 -9.83 -14.07 14.49
C ILE A 107 -8.34 -13.69 14.51
N ARG A 108 -7.95 -12.61 13.80
CA ARG A 108 -6.57 -12.14 13.66
C ARG A 108 -6.45 -10.66 14.09
N PRO A 109 -6.68 -10.34 15.38
CA PRO A 109 -6.71 -8.96 15.88
C PRO A 109 -5.34 -8.27 15.83
N GLU A 110 -4.25 -9.01 15.64
CA GLU A 110 -2.87 -8.53 15.54
C GLU A 110 -2.53 -7.90 14.18
N ILE A 111 -3.36 -8.11 13.16
CA ILE A 111 -3.18 -7.46 11.86
C ILE A 111 -3.39 -5.95 12.00
N PRO A 112 -2.49 -5.11 11.45
CA PRO A 112 -2.69 -3.67 11.39
C PRO A 112 -3.70 -3.32 10.30
N TYR A 113 -4.98 -3.45 10.62
CA TYR A 113 -6.07 -3.09 9.72
C TYR A 113 -6.07 -1.59 9.40
N SER A 114 -6.43 -1.26 8.15
CA SER A 114 -6.55 0.11 7.67
C SER A 114 -7.80 0.22 6.81
N PHE A 115 -8.67 1.18 7.11
CA PHE A 115 -9.91 1.40 6.39
C PHE A 115 -9.80 2.68 5.56
N VAL A 116 -10.12 2.59 4.26
CA VAL A 116 -9.98 3.72 3.34
C VAL A 116 -11.29 3.96 2.61
N VAL A 117 -11.81 5.17 2.75
CA VAL A 117 -12.96 5.62 1.97
C VAL A 117 -12.48 6.18 0.63
N VAL A 118 -12.92 5.59 -0.48
CA VAL A 118 -12.64 6.03 -1.85
C VAL A 118 -13.81 6.80 -2.43
N ASP A 119 -13.49 7.81 -3.24
CA ASP A 119 -14.50 8.62 -3.92
C ASP A 119 -15.02 7.87 -5.15
N SER A 120 -16.13 7.16 -4.96
CA SER A 120 -16.79 6.41 -6.03
C SER A 120 -18.28 6.27 -5.77
N PRO A 121 -19.12 6.49 -6.80
CA PRO A 121 -20.57 6.38 -6.67
C PRO A 121 -21.06 4.93 -6.59
N LEU A 122 -20.19 3.94 -6.86
CA LEU A 122 -20.53 2.54 -6.73
C LEU A 122 -20.86 2.23 -5.26
N GLN A 123 -21.79 1.33 -4.99
CA GLN A 123 -22.03 0.81 -3.65
C GLN A 123 -21.22 -0.46 -3.47
N ASN A 124 -19.99 -0.33 -2.97
CA ASN A 124 -19.08 -1.46 -2.85
C ASN A 124 -18.12 -1.29 -1.66
N ALA A 125 -17.73 -2.42 -1.09
CA ALA A 125 -16.63 -2.52 -0.14
C ALA A 125 -15.83 -3.78 -0.47
N PHE A 126 -14.51 -3.72 -0.33
CA PHE A 126 -13.65 -4.89 -0.58
C PHE A 126 -12.43 -4.87 0.34
N ALA A 127 -11.97 -6.06 0.72
CA ALA A 127 -10.78 -6.25 1.53
C ALA A 127 -9.62 -6.75 0.67
N CYS A 128 -8.48 -6.10 0.79
CA CYS A 128 -7.21 -6.59 0.30
C CYS A 128 -6.53 -7.46 1.37
N PRO A 129 -5.73 -8.47 0.96
CA PRO A 129 -4.87 -9.22 1.86
C PRO A 129 -4.02 -8.30 2.74
N GLY A 130 -3.71 -8.70 3.96
CA GLY A 130 -2.92 -7.89 4.89
C GLY A 130 -3.68 -6.72 5.55
N GLY A 131 -5.01 -6.72 5.49
CA GLY A 131 -5.86 -5.88 6.35
C GLY A 131 -6.17 -4.49 5.81
N ILE A 132 -6.02 -4.23 4.50
CA ILE A 132 -6.48 -2.97 3.91
C ILE A 132 -7.91 -3.16 3.42
N ILE A 133 -8.87 -2.39 3.95
CA ILE A 133 -10.28 -2.45 3.56
C ILE A 133 -10.67 -1.15 2.87
N PHE A 134 -11.33 -1.26 1.73
CA PHE A 134 -11.85 -0.15 0.95
C PHE A 134 -13.36 -0.07 1.06
N LEU A 135 -13.86 1.15 1.20
CA LEU A 135 -15.28 1.47 1.18
C LEU A 135 -15.51 2.61 0.21
N SER A 136 -16.52 2.51 -0.64
CA SER A 136 -16.89 3.61 -1.52
C SER A 136 -17.76 4.66 -0.81
N SER A 137 -17.62 5.92 -1.21
CA SER A 137 -18.50 7.01 -0.77
C SER A 137 -19.97 6.72 -1.12
N GLY A 138 -20.22 6.08 -2.27
CA GLY A 138 -21.55 5.63 -2.68
C GLY A 138 -22.19 4.63 -1.71
N LEU A 139 -21.41 3.72 -1.12
CA LEU A 139 -21.90 2.81 -0.08
C LEU A 139 -22.18 3.55 1.22
N LEU A 140 -21.30 4.46 1.64
CA LEU A 140 -21.52 5.23 2.87
C LEU A 140 -22.79 6.08 2.81
N ASN A 141 -23.16 6.56 1.64
CA ASN A 141 -24.38 7.36 1.45
C ASN A 141 -25.69 6.56 1.63
N THR A 142 -25.65 5.22 1.60
CA THR A 142 -26.84 4.38 1.85
C THR A 142 -26.95 3.89 3.28
N ILE A 143 -25.91 4.10 4.09
CA ILE A 143 -25.87 3.66 5.48
C ILE A 143 -26.60 4.68 6.35
N GLU A 144 -27.60 4.22 7.09
CA GLU A 144 -28.40 5.08 7.97
C GLU A 144 -27.92 5.03 9.43
N THR A 145 -27.22 3.95 9.82
CA THR A 145 -26.80 3.73 11.21
C THR A 145 -25.38 3.21 11.31
N GLU A 146 -24.69 3.55 12.40
CA GLU A 146 -23.34 3.03 12.69
C GLU A 146 -23.32 1.50 12.81
N ALA A 147 -24.41 0.89 13.27
CA ALA A 147 -24.54 -0.56 13.36
C ALA A 147 -24.48 -1.23 11.97
N GLN A 148 -25.08 -0.62 10.94
CA GLN A 148 -24.97 -1.10 9.56
C GLN A 148 -23.54 -0.95 9.02
N LEU A 149 -22.87 0.17 9.30
CA LEU A 149 -21.45 0.34 8.96
C LEU A 149 -20.59 -0.74 9.62
N ALA A 150 -20.75 -0.95 10.93
CA ALA A 150 -20.02 -1.98 11.66
C ALA A 150 -20.30 -3.39 11.10
N GLY A 151 -21.54 -3.68 10.71
CA GLY A 151 -21.90 -4.94 10.06
C GLY A 151 -21.21 -5.16 8.72
N ILE A 152 -21.12 -4.12 7.87
CA ILE A 152 -20.40 -4.18 6.60
C ILE A 152 -18.89 -4.36 6.84
N LEU A 153 -18.33 -3.68 7.83
CA LEU A 153 -16.90 -3.78 8.17
C LEU A 153 -16.54 -5.11 8.85
N ALA A 154 -17.50 -5.81 9.44
CA ALA A 154 -17.31 -7.11 10.09
C ALA A 154 -17.39 -8.29 9.12
N HIS A 155 -18.03 -8.10 7.96
CA HIS A 155 -18.19 -9.11 6.92
C HIS A 155 -16.87 -9.41 6.21
#